data_AF-A0A143XKA3-F1
#
_entry.id   AF-A0A143XKA3-F1
#
_cell.length_a   1.000
_cell.length_b   1.000
_cell.length_c   1.000
_cell.angle_alpha   90.00
_cell.angle_beta   90.00
_cell.angle_gamma   90.00
#
_symmetry.space_group_name_H-M   'P 1'
#
loop_
_entity.id
_entity.type
_entity.pdbx_description
1 polymer ?
#
loop_
_entity_poly.entity_id
_entity_poly.type
_entity_poly.pdbx_seq_one_letter_code
_entity_poly.pdbx_strand_id
1 'polypeptide(L)'
;MERCEKKPQELQLVSPDTYIQRKDIKKVEHEATEDMPAYTDYECMSREITVSEYQMLESITQISNEKAIDEYTLQLIEEGVL
;
A
#
# COMPACT_ATOMS: atom_id res chain seq x y z
N MET A 1 7.29 11.58 7.67
CA MET A 1 5.91 11.08 7.56
C MET A 1 5.05 12.22 7.05
N GLU A 2 4.22 11.95 6.05
CA GLU A 2 3.25 12.91 5.48
C GLU A 2 1.96 12.84 6.30
N ARG A 3 1.36 14.00 6.61
CA ARG A 3 0.07 14.13 7.30
C ARG A 3 -0.97 14.75 6.38
N CYS A 4 -2.14 14.13 6.27
CA CYS A 4 -3.23 14.56 5.40
C CYS A 4 -4.55 14.56 6.18
N GLU A 5 -5.38 15.61 6.02
CA GLU A 5 -6.72 15.68 6.63
C GLU A 5 -7.67 14.60 6.08
N LYS A 6 -7.46 14.19 4.83
CA LYS A 6 -8.25 13.15 4.15
C LYS A 6 -7.38 11.95 3.85
N LYS A 7 -8.01 10.77 3.76
CA LYS A 7 -7.31 9.54 3.37
C LYS A 7 -6.62 9.76 2.02
N PRO A 8 -5.28 9.70 1.95
CA PRO A 8 -4.58 9.91 0.70
C PRO A 8 -4.69 8.67 -0.21
N GLN A 9 -4.47 8.86 -1.50
CA GLN A 9 -4.35 7.75 -2.46
C GLN A 9 -2.99 7.07 -2.28
N GLU A 10 -2.98 5.74 -2.33
CA GLU A 10 -1.76 4.92 -2.20
C GLU A 10 -0.78 5.11 -3.36
N LEU A 11 -1.28 5.41 -4.56
CA LEU A 11 -0.48 5.70 -5.73
C LEU A 11 -1.10 6.87 -6.51
N GLN A 12 -0.31 7.89 -6.79
CA GLN A 12 -0.75 9.07 -7.52
C GLN A 12 0.29 9.48 -8.56
N LEU A 13 -0.13 9.61 -9.82
CA LEU A 13 0.73 10.13 -10.89
C LEU A 13 0.86 11.66 -10.74
N VAL A 14 2.08 12.16 -10.60
CA VAL A 14 2.35 13.60 -10.41
C VAL A 14 3.13 14.22 -11.56
N SER A 15 3.82 13.41 -12.34
CA SER A 15 4.42 13.75 -13.64
C SER A 15 4.18 12.58 -14.62
N PRO A 16 4.44 12.75 -15.92
CA PRO A 16 4.26 11.66 -16.90
C PRO A 16 4.97 10.34 -16.58
N ASP A 17 6.05 10.40 -15.80
CA ASP A 17 6.97 9.30 -15.50
C ASP A 17 7.19 9.07 -14.00
N THR A 18 6.52 9.83 -13.12
CA THR A 18 6.71 9.77 -11.66
C THR A 18 5.41 9.60 -10.91
N TYR A 19 5.39 8.61 -10.03
CA TYR A 19 4.37 8.40 -9.02
C TYR A 19 4.84 8.90 -7.66
N ILE A 20 3.92 9.43 -6.87
CA ILE A 20 4.03 9.40 -5.41
C ILE A 20 3.35 8.12 -4.93
N GLN A 21 4.14 7.23 -4.32
CA GLN A 21 3.64 6.05 -3.63
C GLN A 21 3.56 6.34 -2.13
N ARG A 22 2.40 6.10 -1.55
CA ARG A 22 2.14 6.20 -0.11
C ARG A 22 1.86 4.81 0.46
N LYS A 23 2.61 4.45 1.49
CA LYS A 23 2.47 3.21 2.26
C LYS A 23 2.14 3.53 3.71
N ASP A 24 1.67 2.50 4.42
CA ASP A 24 1.39 2.57 5.85
C ASP A 24 0.43 3.71 6.22
N ILE A 25 -0.62 3.90 5.42
CA ILE A 25 -1.64 4.94 5.66
C ILE A 25 -2.44 4.57 6.92
N LYS A 26 -2.24 5.33 7.99
CA LYS A 26 -2.89 5.15 9.30
C LYS A 26 -3.83 6.31 9.57
N LYS A 27 -5.05 6.00 10.00
CA LYS A 27 -5.98 7.00 10.55
C LYS A 27 -5.54 7.31 11.98
N VAL A 28 -5.42 8.59 12.32
CA VAL A 28 -5.11 9.03 13.68
C VAL A 28 -6.26 9.92 14.15
N GLU A 29 -6.83 9.54 15.28
CA GLU A 29 -7.93 10.26 15.91
C GLU A 29 -7.36 11.09 17.06
N HIS A 30 -7.73 12.37 17.10
CA HIS A 30 -7.32 13.31 18.12
C HIS A 30 -8.55 13.72 18.90
N GLU A 31 -8.52 13.52 20.21
CA GLU A 31 -9.57 13.95 21.13
C GLU A 31 -9.70 15.47 21.17
N ALA A 32 -10.87 15.95 21.60
CA ALA A 32 -11.06 17.37 21.83
C ALA A 32 -10.19 17.84 23.01
N THR A 33 -9.57 18.99 22.84
CA THR A 33 -8.86 19.73 23.90
C THR A 33 -9.63 21.02 24.20
N GLU A 34 -9.30 21.74 25.28
CA GLU A 34 -9.99 22.99 25.64
C GLU A 34 -9.97 24.04 24.50
N ASP A 35 -8.92 24.02 23.67
CA ASP A 35 -8.69 25.00 22.60
C ASP A 35 -9.00 24.47 21.19
N MET A 36 -9.24 23.16 21.02
CA MET A 36 -9.36 22.54 19.70
C MET A 36 -10.35 21.36 19.70
N PRO A 37 -11.34 21.34 18.79
CA PRO A 37 -12.29 20.23 18.70
C PRO A 37 -11.58 18.95 18.28
N ALA A 38 -12.20 17.81 18.58
CA ALA A 38 -11.74 16.51 18.10
C ALA A 38 -11.64 16.52 16.57
N TYR A 39 -10.55 15.96 16.05
CA TYR A 39 -10.32 15.88 14.61
C TYR A 39 -9.63 14.57 14.26
N THR A 40 -9.64 14.25 12.97
CA THR A 40 -8.99 13.08 12.42
C THR A 40 -8.05 13.52 11.33
N ASP A 41 -6.85 12.97 11.32
CA ASP A 41 -5.93 13.04 10.20
C ASP A 41 -5.40 11.65 9.82
N TYR A 42 -4.57 11.62 8.78
CA TYR A 42 -3.93 10.40 8.29
C TYR A 42 -2.43 10.61 8.23
N GLU A 43 -1.68 9.66 8.79
CA GLU A 43 -0.23 9.58 8.68
C GLU A 43 0.16 8.53 7.66
N CYS A 44 1.14 8.83 6.80
CA CYS A 44 1.68 7.86 5.85
C CYS A 44 3.17 8.05 5.56
N MET A 45 3.78 7.01 4.99
CA MET A 45 5.12 7.07 4.41
C MET A 45 5.00 7.30 2.90
N SER A 46 5.49 8.44 2.43
CA SER A 46 5.51 8.78 1.01
C SER A 46 6.90 8.57 0.42
N ARG A 47 6.94 8.11 -0.82
CA ARG A 47 8.15 8.10 -1.65
C ARG A 47 7.81 8.39 -3.09
N GLU A 48 8.71 9.08 -3.78
CA GLU A 48 8.65 9.23 -5.23
C GLU A 48 9.27 7.99 -5.88
N ILE A 49 8.57 7.43 -6.86
CA ILE A 49 9.05 6.30 -7.65
C ILE A 49 8.75 6.57 -9.12
N THR A 50 9.60 6.05 -10.00
CA THR A 50 9.32 6.12 -11.44
C THR A 50 8.22 5.14 -11.82
N VAL A 51 7.55 5.41 -12.95
CA VAL A 51 6.57 4.47 -13.52
C VAL A 51 7.20 3.10 -13.80
N SER A 52 8.44 3.07 -14.27
CA SER A 52 9.17 1.82 -14.55
C SER A 52 9.54 1.05 -13.27
N GLU A 53 9.96 1.74 -12.21
CA GLU A 53 10.19 1.10 -10.90
C GLU A 53 8.89 0.47 -10.38
N TYR A 54 7.77 1.20 -10.46
CA TYR A 54 6.47 0.67 -10.05
C TYR A 54 6.09 -0.60 -10.84
N GLN A 55 6.22 -0.58 -12.17
CA GLN A 55 5.94 -1.74 -13.02
C GLN A 55 6.84 -2.95 -12.70
N MET A 56 8.12 -2.70 -12.40
CA MET A 56 9.06 -3.75 -12.01
C MET A 56 8.64 -4.40 -10.68
N LEU A 57 8.29 -3.58 -9.68
CA LEU A 57 7.84 -4.08 -8.38
C LEU A 57 6.54 -4.89 -8.49
N GLU A 58 5.56 -4.41 -9.25
CA GLU A 58 4.32 -5.15 -9.53
C GLU A 58 4.58 -6.50 -10.20
N SER A 59 5.53 -6.53 -11.16
CA SER A 59 5.90 -7.78 -11.85
C SER A 59 6.50 -8.80 -10.88
N ILE A 60 7.37 -8.36 -9.96
CA ILE A 60 7.95 -9.23 -8.92
C ILE A 60 6.86 -9.77 -7.99
N THR A 61 5.89 -8.93 -7.60
CA THR A 61 4.77 -9.35 -6.75
C THR A 61 3.90 -10.40 -7.43
N GLN A 62 3.58 -10.22 -8.72
CA GLN A 62 2.81 -11.21 -9.49
C GLN A 62 3.52 -12.56 -9.57
N ILE A 63 4.82 -12.58 -9.90
CA ILE A 63 5.62 -13.81 -9.93
C ILE A 63 5.65 -14.52 -8.57
N SER A 64 5.75 -13.75 -7.48
CA SER A 64 5.74 -14.32 -6.12
C SER A 64 4.41 -14.98 -5.79
N ASN A 65 3.29 -14.38 -6.21
CA ASN A 65 1.96 -14.93 -5.97
C ASN A 65 1.71 -16.19 -6.79
N GLU A 66 2.12 -16.22 -8.05
CA GLU A 66 2.02 -17.42 -8.91
C GLU A 66 2.75 -18.60 -8.28
N LYS A 67 4.00 -18.39 -7.83
CA LYS A 67 4.76 -19.44 -7.12
C LYS A 67 4.07 -19.92 -5.85
N ALA A 68 3.51 -19.02 -5.05
CA ALA A 68 2.78 -19.39 -3.84
C ALA A 68 1.52 -20.22 -4.15
N ILE A 69 0.82 -19.92 -5.25
CA ILE A 69 -0.33 -20.70 -5.71
C ILE A 69 0.12 -22.09 -6.19
N ASP A 70 1.22 -22.18 -6.95
CA ASP A 70 1.76 -23.46 -7.42
C ASP A 70 2.17 -24.37 -6.25
N GLU A 71 2.87 -23.83 -5.25
CA GLU A 71 3.25 -24.57 -4.03
C GLU A 71 2.02 -25.06 -3.26
N TYR A 72 1.01 -24.21 -3.08
CA TYR A 72 -0.24 -24.59 -2.41
C TYR A 72 -1.01 -25.67 -3.19
N THR A 73 -1.03 -25.57 -4.52
CA THR A 73 -1.68 -26.56 -5.38
C THR A 73 -0.99 -27.92 -5.29
N LEU A 74 0.35 -27.94 -5.29
CA LEU A 74 1.12 -29.17 -5.09
C LEU A 74 0.82 -29.80 -3.72
N GLN A 75 0.76 -29.00 -2.65
CA GLN A 75 0.42 -29.49 -1.32
C GLN A 75 -0.97 -30.16 -1.28
N LEU A 76 -1.98 -29.55 -1.91
CA LEU A 76 -3.33 -30.13 -1.96
C LEU A 76 -3.39 -31.47 -2.70
N ILE A 77 -2.58 -31.62 -3.75
CA ILE A 77 -2.44 -32.89 -4.49
C ILE A 77 -1.77 -33.95 -3.61
N GLU A 78 -0.70 -33.58 -2.90
CA GLU A 78 0.01 -34.50 -1.99
C GLU A 78 -0.86 -34.94 -0.80
N GLU A 79 -1.72 -34.05 -0.28
CA GLU A 79 -2.67 -34.36 0.78
C GLU A 79 -3.91 -35.13 0.29
N GLY A 80 -4.04 -35.36 -1.03
CA GLY A 80 -5.14 -36.13 -1.63
C GLY A 80 -6.50 -35.43 -1.57
N VAL A 81 -6.50 -34.09 -1.51
CA VAL A 81 -7.71 -33.26 -1.33
C VAL A 81 -8.21 -32.68 -2.67
N LEU A 82 -7.50 -32.95 -3.77
CA LEU A 82 -7.83 -32.59 -5.15
C LEU A 82 -7.95 -33.82 -6.06
#